data_AF-A0A2V7I9D1-F1
#
_entry.id   AF-A0A2V7I9D1-F1
#
_cell.length_a   1.000
_cell.length_b   1.000
_cell.length_c   1.000
_cell.angle_alpha   90.00
_cell.angle_beta   90.00
_cell.angle_gamma   90.00
#
_symmetry.space_group_name_H-M   'P 1'
#
loop_
_entity.id
_entity.type
_entity.pdbx_description
1 polymer ?
#
loop_
_entity_poly.entity_id
_entity_poly.type
_entity_poly.pdbx_seq_one_letter_code
_entity_poly.pdbx_strand_id
1 'polypeptide(L)'
;RHRELFPDFAATGCAFVVSAVESLSEVVLARLEKGHTRADVQVALDVLRRAGNALRPSFVPFTPWATIGDYLELLDWVTSEEMVDQVDPVQFAIRRGSPRRGFAERSQPRASWALSSEKQRAGTKHPCQLPDRFAG
;
A
#
# COMPACT_ATOMS: atom_id res chain seq x y z
N ARG A 1 0.12 12.51 -8.75
CA ARG A 1 1.38 13.29 -8.91
C ARG A 1 2.41 12.32 -9.50
N HIS A 2 3.23 12.71 -10.48
CA HIS A 2 4.19 11.85 -11.19
C HIS A 2 3.60 10.74 -12.07
N ARG A 3 2.48 11.02 -12.74
CA ARG A 3 1.83 10.03 -13.63
C ARG A 3 2.68 9.76 -14.87
N GLU A 4 3.43 10.76 -15.29
CA GLU A 4 4.33 10.77 -16.43
C GLU A 4 5.54 9.83 -16.29
N LEU A 5 5.87 9.38 -15.08
CA LEU A 5 7.03 8.51 -14.84
C LEU A 5 6.72 7.02 -15.03
N PHE A 6 5.44 6.61 -14.94
CA PHE A 6 5.09 5.19 -15.03
C PHE A 6 5.42 4.55 -16.39
N PRO A 7 5.25 5.23 -17.54
CA PRO A 7 5.73 4.68 -18.82
C PRO A 7 7.24 4.38 -18.82
N ASP A 8 8.07 5.23 -18.20
CA ASP A 8 9.50 5.01 -18.09
C ASP A 8 9.82 3.83 -17.16
N PHE A 9 9.04 3.65 -16.09
CA PHE A 9 9.15 2.48 -15.23
C PHE A 9 8.80 1.19 -15.97
N ALA A 10 7.73 1.18 -16.77
CA ALA A 10 7.42 0.05 -17.64
C ALA A 10 8.56 -0.23 -18.64
N ALA A 11 9.08 0.80 -19.30
CA ALA A 11 10.16 0.67 -20.29
C ALA A 11 11.47 0.12 -19.70
N THR A 12 11.71 0.36 -18.41
CA THR A 12 12.89 -0.15 -17.67
C THR A 12 12.69 -1.54 -17.06
N GLY A 13 11.52 -2.17 -17.29
CA GLY A 13 11.24 -3.54 -16.83
C GLY A 13 10.56 -3.61 -15.45
N CYS A 14 9.95 -2.52 -14.95
CA CYS A 14 9.11 -2.58 -13.77
C CYS A 14 7.87 -3.45 -14.05
N ALA A 15 7.81 -4.63 -13.42
CA ALA A 15 6.74 -5.59 -13.67
C ALA A 15 5.38 -5.15 -13.07
N PHE A 16 5.39 -4.55 -11.88
CA PHE A 16 4.17 -4.12 -11.18
C PHE A 16 4.48 -3.10 -10.08
N VAL A 17 3.43 -2.42 -9.63
CA VAL A 17 3.45 -1.48 -8.50
C VAL A 17 2.63 -2.03 -7.37
N VAL A 18 3.18 -2.07 -6.16
CA VAL A 18 2.45 -2.44 -4.94
C VAL A 18 1.98 -1.17 -4.23
N SER A 19 0.71 -1.14 -3.82
CA SER A 19 0.15 0.00 -3.09
C SER A 19 -0.67 -0.44 -1.88
N ALA A 20 -0.45 0.23 -0.75
CA ALA A 20 -1.20 -0.01 0.47
C ALA A 20 -2.56 0.72 0.41
N VAL A 21 -3.54 0.09 -0.26
CA VAL A 21 -4.90 0.62 -0.39
C VAL A 21 -5.67 0.49 0.93
N GLU A 22 -5.45 -0.60 1.67
CA GLU A 22 -6.06 -0.95 2.97
C GLU A 22 -7.58 -1.23 2.92
N SER A 23 -8.36 -0.32 2.32
CA SER A 23 -9.82 -0.40 2.23
C SER A 23 -10.33 0.47 1.08
N LEU A 24 -11.56 0.23 0.64
CA LEU A 24 -12.31 1.12 -0.27
C LEU A 24 -13.37 1.94 0.48
N SER A 25 -13.54 1.70 1.78
CA SER A 25 -14.50 2.40 2.62
C SER A 25 -13.93 3.75 3.06
N GLU A 26 -14.59 4.85 2.71
CA GLU A 26 -14.16 6.20 3.10
C GLU A 26 -14.08 6.36 4.63
N VAL A 27 -14.97 5.70 5.38
CA VAL A 27 -14.94 5.70 6.84
C VAL A 27 -13.66 5.03 7.36
N VAL A 28 -13.30 3.87 6.80
CA VAL A 28 -12.08 3.16 7.19
C VAL A 28 -10.85 3.97 6.78
N LEU A 29 -10.79 4.47 5.55
CA LEU A 29 -9.67 5.26 5.04
C LEU A 29 -9.43 6.53 5.87
N ALA A 30 -10.50 7.21 6.29
CA ALA A 30 -10.42 8.36 7.19
C ALA A 30 -9.88 7.97 8.58
N ARG A 31 -10.34 6.84 9.15
CA ARG A 31 -9.85 6.32 10.44
C ARG A 31 -8.39 5.86 10.39
N LEU A 32 -7.92 5.46 9.21
CA LEU A 32 -6.55 5.03 8.97
C LEU A 32 -5.61 6.18 8.57
N GLU A 33 -6.14 7.41 8.43
CA GLU A 33 -5.38 8.61 8.03
C GLU A 33 -4.55 8.40 6.75
N LYS A 34 -5.09 7.64 5.79
CA LYS A 34 -4.32 7.26 4.58
C LYS A 34 -4.06 8.42 3.63
N GLY A 35 -4.94 9.43 3.64
CA GLY A 35 -4.81 10.60 2.77
C GLY A 35 -5.18 10.33 1.30
N HIS A 36 -5.85 9.21 1.01
CA HIS A 36 -6.43 8.87 -0.30
C HIS A 36 -7.87 8.40 -0.13
N THR A 37 -8.67 8.56 -1.18
CA THR A 37 -10.06 8.11 -1.31
C THR A 37 -10.15 6.90 -2.23
N ARG A 38 -11.33 6.26 -2.31
CA ARG A 38 -11.60 5.23 -3.32
C ARG A 38 -11.39 5.76 -4.75
N ALA A 39 -11.77 7.01 -5.01
CA ALA A 39 -11.61 7.63 -6.33
C ALA A 39 -10.13 7.76 -6.72
N ASP A 40 -9.24 8.05 -5.76
CA ASP A 40 -7.80 8.12 -6.01
C ASP A 40 -7.22 6.75 -6.40
N VAL A 41 -7.73 5.66 -5.81
CA VAL A 41 -7.34 4.29 -6.17
C VAL A 41 -7.71 3.99 -7.62
N GLN A 42 -8.92 4.36 -8.04
CA GLN A 42 -9.36 4.20 -9.44
C GLN A 42 -8.44 4.98 -10.39
N VAL A 43 -8.15 6.23 -10.07
CA VAL A 43 -7.24 7.06 -10.89
C VAL A 43 -5.84 6.46 -10.96
N ALA A 44 -5.33 5.89 -9.87
CA ALA A 44 -4.03 5.23 -9.86
C ALA A 44 -4.02 3.95 -10.72
N LEU A 45 -5.09 3.16 -10.63
CA LEU A 45 -5.27 1.96 -11.45
C LEU A 45 -5.27 2.31 -12.95
N ASP A 46 -6.04 3.33 -13.35
CA ASP A 46 -6.11 3.77 -14.74
C ASP A 46 -4.77 4.29 -15.26
N VAL A 47 -4.02 5.03 -14.44
CA VAL A 47 -2.69 5.52 -14.81
C VAL A 47 -1.73 4.35 -15.04
N LEU A 48 -1.72 3.37 -14.15
CA LEU A 48 -0.83 2.20 -14.25
C LEU A 48 -1.18 1.33 -15.45
N ARG A 49 -2.46 1.05 -15.69
CA ARG A 49 -2.93 0.32 -16.87
C ARG A 49 -2.49 1.01 -18.17
N ARG A 50 -2.65 2.34 -18.26
CA ARG A 50 -2.22 3.10 -19.45
C ARG A 50 -0.70 3.07 -19.65
N ALA A 51 0.08 2.96 -18.58
CA ALA A 51 1.53 2.82 -18.64
C ALA A 51 1.99 1.38 -18.92
N GLY A 52 1.09 0.38 -18.91
CA GLY A 52 1.44 -1.02 -19.07
C GLY A 52 1.97 -1.67 -17.79
N ASN A 53 1.77 -1.06 -16.61
CA ASN A 53 2.12 -1.64 -15.33
C ASN A 53 0.88 -2.22 -14.63
N ALA A 54 1.05 -3.36 -13.97
CA ALA A 54 0.02 -3.89 -13.09
C ALA A 54 0.03 -3.22 -11.70
N LEU A 55 -1.15 -2.95 -11.15
CA LEU A 55 -1.31 -2.55 -9.75
C LEU A 55 -1.61 -3.79 -8.89
N ARG A 56 -0.81 -4.02 -7.84
CA ARG A 56 -1.04 -5.04 -6.82
C ARG A 56 -1.39 -4.39 -5.49
N PRO A 57 -2.67 -4.14 -5.21
CA PRO A 57 -3.07 -3.49 -3.97
C PRO A 57 -3.03 -4.47 -2.80
N SER A 58 -2.70 -3.96 -1.61
CA SER A 58 -2.90 -4.68 -0.35
C SER A 58 -4.12 -4.15 0.41
N PHE A 59 -4.82 -5.06 1.11
CA PHE A 59 -6.07 -4.78 1.83
C PHE A 59 -6.03 -5.34 3.26
N VAL A 60 -6.81 -4.71 4.14
CA VAL A 60 -7.06 -5.14 5.52
C VAL A 60 -8.57 -5.10 5.80
N PRO A 61 -9.37 -5.95 5.13
CA PRO A 61 -10.83 -5.82 5.09
C PRO A 61 -11.47 -5.87 6.47
N PHE A 62 -10.88 -6.60 7.42
CA PHE A 62 -11.43 -6.74 8.77
C PHE A 62 -10.79 -5.72 9.72
N THR A 63 -11.36 -4.51 9.72
CA THR A 63 -11.07 -3.46 10.72
C THR A 63 -12.24 -3.29 11.69
N PRO A 64 -12.05 -2.67 12.87
CA PRO A 64 -13.14 -2.35 13.79
C PRO A 64 -14.21 -1.41 13.22
N TRP A 65 -13.92 -0.75 12.09
CA TRP A 65 -14.80 0.23 11.45
C TRP A 65 -15.42 -0.27 10.15
N ALA A 66 -15.00 -1.44 9.66
CA ALA A 66 -15.52 -2.02 8.44
C ALA A 66 -16.83 -2.77 8.72
N THR A 67 -17.73 -2.73 7.75
CA THR A 67 -18.98 -3.48 7.70
C THR A 67 -18.87 -4.64 6.71
N ILE A 68 -19.85 -5.55 6.75
CA ILE A 68 -19.95 -6.60 5.71
C ILE A 68 -20.24 -6.00 4.33
N GLY A 69 -20.93 -4.86 4.26
CA GLY A 69 -21.16 -4.13 3.00
C GLY A 69 -19.85 -3.68 2.38
N ASP A 70 -18.94 -3.10 3.18
CA ASP A 70 -17.61 -2.69 2.70
C ASP A 70 -16.80 -3.89 2.14
N TYR A 71 -16.98 -5.08 2.73
CA TYR A 71 -16.32 -6.28 2.25
C TYR A 71 -16.89 -6.78 0.91
N LEU A 72 -18.22 -6.78 0.77
CA LEU A 72 -18.87 -7.13 -0.51
C LEU A 72 -18.49 -6.13 -1.60
N GLU A 73 -18.49 -4.83 -1.29
CA GLU A 73 -18.05 -3.78 -2.23
C GLU A 73 -16.58 -3.94 -2.65
N LEU A 74 -15.71 -4.43 -1.77
CA LEU A 74 -14.34 -4.78 -2.12
C LEU A 74 -14.29 -5.94 -3.12
N LEU A 75 -15.02 -7.02 -2.87
CA LEU A 75 -15.07 -8.17 -3.77
C LEU A 75 -15.63 -7.77 -5.13
N ASP A 76 -16.75 -7.05 -5.15
CA ASP A 76 -17.38 -6.55 -6.37
C ASP A 76 -16.43 -5.64 -7.16
N TRP A 77 -15.70 -4.75 -6.47
CA TRP A 77 -14.73 -3.88 -7.12
C TRP A 77 -13.58 -4.68 -7.75
N VAL A 78 -12.96 -5.61 -7.01
CA VAL A 78 -11.87 -6.46 -7.55
C VAL A 78 -12.33 -7.23 -8.77
N THR A 79 -13.54 -7.80 -8.74
CA THR A 79 -14.10 -8.52 -9.89
C THR A 79 -14.41 -7.58 -11.06
N SER A 80 -15.03 -6.42 -10.80
CA SER A 80 -15.39 -5.45 -11.85
C SER A 80 -14.17 -4.84 -12.56
N GLU A 81 -13.05 -4.74 -11.85
CA GLU A 81 -11.78 -4.25 -12.37
C GLU A 81 -10.87 -5.39 -12.87
N GLU A 82 -11.37 -6.63 -12.96
CA GLU A 82 -10.61 -7.78 -13.44
C GLU A 82 -9.27 -7.98 -12.67
N MET A 83 -9.25 -7.64 -11.38
CA MET A 83 -8.04 -7.62 -10.55
C MET A 83 -7.81 -8.93 -9.78
N VAL A 84 -8.58 -9.98 -10.05
CA VAL A 84 -8.52 -11.26 -9.31
C VAL A 84 -7.10 -11.84 -9.29
N ASP A 85 -6.38 -11.77 -10.41
CA ASP A 85 -5.00 -12.27 -10.50
C ASP A 85 -3.95 -11.31 -9.91
N GLN A 86 -4.35 -10.09 -9.57
CA GLN A 86 -3.47 -9.03 -9.06
C GLN A 86 -3.54 -8.90 -7.53
N VAL A 87 -4.52 -9.52 -6.89
CA VAL A 87 -4.74 -9.47 -5.45
C VAL A 87 -4.51 -10.85 -4.86
N ASP A 88 -3.48 -10.98 -4.02
CA ASP A 88 -3.20 -12.26 -3.36
C ASP A 88 -4.38 -12.65 -2.45
N PRO A 89 -4.87 -13.91 -2.48
CA PRO A 89 -6.06 -14.32 -1.72
C PRO A 89 -6.00 -14.01 -0.23
N VAL A 90 -4.78 -14.01 0.34
CA VAL A 90 -4.55 -13.65 1.74
C VAL A 90 -5.08 -12.26 2.08
N GLN A 91 -5.05 -11.30 1.14
CA GLN A 91 -5.50 -9.92 1.36
C GLN A 91 -6.99 -9.83 1.72
N PHE A 92 -7.81 -10.80 1.29
CA PHE A 92 -9.23 -10.86 1.65
C PHE A 92 -9.48 -11.41 3.06
N ALA A 93 -8.45 -11.92 3.72
CA ALA A 93 -8.52 -12.53 5.05
C ALA A 93 -7.82 -11.70 6.15
N ILE A 94 -7.09 -10.63 5.78
CA ILE A 94 -6.28 -9.88 6.75
C ILE A 94 -7.18 -9.10 7.71
N ARG A 95 -6.91 -9.28 9.01
CA ARG A 95 -7.54 -8.56 10.10
C ARG A 95 -6.57 -7.64 10.80
N ARG A 96 -6.93 -6.37 10.91
CA ARG A 96 -6.17 -5.41 11.71
C ARG A 96 -6.48 -5.63 13.20
N GLY A 97 -5.43 -5.87 13.99
CA GLY A 97 -5.55 -5.93 15.44
C GLY A 97 -5.98 -4.58 16.01
N SER A 98 -6.95 -4.60 16.93
CA SER A 98 -7.26 -3.41 17.74
C SER A 98 -6.07 -3.11 18.67
N PRO A 99 -5.71 -1.84 18.91
CA PRO A 99 -4.69 -1.48 19.89
C PRO A 99 -5.00 -2.00 21.31
N ARG A 100 -6.25 -2.37 21.61
CA ARG A 100 -6.66 -2.82 22.95
C ARG A 100 -6.74 -4.33 23.11
N ARG A 101 -5.58 -4.91 23.38
CA ARG A 101 -5.28 -5.67 24.61
C ARG A 101 -3.75 -5.61 24.81
N GLY A 102 -3.30 -4.70 25.67
CA GLY A 102 -1.92 -4.65 26.18
C GLY A 102 -0.97 -3.61 25.59
N PHE A 103 -1.30 -2.91 24.49
CA PHE A 103 -0.47 -1.81 23.99
C PHE A 103 -0.98 -0.46 24.52
N ALA A 104 -0.19 0.20 25.35
CA ALA A 104 -0.41 1.59 25.70
C ALA A 104 -0.40 2.43 24.42
N GLU A 105 -1.45 3.22 24.23
CA GLU A 105 -1.60 4.20 23.18
C GLU A 105 -0.48 5.24 23.31
N ARG A 106 0.63 5.03 22.58
CA ARG A 106 1.59 6.10 22.37
C ARG A 106 0.93 7.09 21.43
N SER A 107 0.50 8.22 21.97
CA SER A 107 0.29 9.44 21.20
C SER A 107 1.52 9.65 20.29
N GLN A 108 1.32 9.54 18.98
CA GLN A 108 2.37 9.90 18.03
C GLN A 108 2.67 11.39 18.23
N PRO A 109 3.93 11.79 18.52
CA PRO A 109 4.29 13.17 18.31
C PRO A 109 4.09 13.46 16.81
N ARG A 110 3.39 14.55 16.48
CA ARG A 110 3.36 15.11 15.11
C ARG A 110 4.79 15.07 14.60
N ALA A 111 5.04 14.37 13.49
CA ALA A 111 6.36 14.33 12.89
C ALA A 111 6.74 15.75 12.47
N SER A 112 7.47 16.46 13.33
CA SER A 112 8.06 17.75 13.00
C SER A 112 9.34 17.47 12.23
N TRP A 113 9.24 17.33 10.91
CA TRP A 113 10.39 17.33 10.00
C TRP A 113 11.01 18.75 9.87
N ALA A 114 10.85 19.60 10.89
CA ALA A 114 11.49 20.90 10.96
C ALA A 114 12.95 20.71 11.42
N LEU A 115 13.82 20.55 10.42
CA LEU A 115 15.23 20.97 10.36
C LEU A 115 16.04 20.97 11.67
N SER A 116 17.01 20.07 11.75
CA SER A 116 18.37 20.51 12.06
C SER A 116 19.37 19.70 11.23
N SER A 117 20.04 20.39 10.33
CA SER A 117 21.22 19.93 9.62
C SER A 117 22.38 19.87 10.61
N GLU A 118 22.66 18.70 11.18
CA GLU A 118 23.93 18.49 11.88
C GLU A 118 24.44 17.04 11.77
N LYS A 119 25.23 16.85 10.70
CA LYS A 119 26.39 15.96 10.56
C LYS A 119 26.54 14.84 11.62
N GLN A 120 25.90 13.69 11.45
CA GLN A 120 26.32 12.46 12.12
C GLN A 120 27.26 11.63 11.24
N ARG A 121 28.55 11.84 11.50
CA ARG A 121 29.67 11.03 11.06
C ARG A 121 29.80 9.87 12.06
N ALA A 122 29.20 8.73 11.79
CA ALA A 122 29.51 7.48 12.47
C ALA A 122 29.12 6.32 11.56
N GLY A 123 30.13 5.63 11.02
CA GLY A 123 29.95 4.46 10.21
C GLY A 123 29.50 3.28 11.06
N THR A 124 28.53 2.53 10.55
CA THR A 124 28.51 1.08 10.73
C THR A 124 27.91 0.50 9.45
N LYS A 125 28.77 0.04 8.55
CA LYS A 125 28.35 -0.77 7.40
C LYS A 125 27.93 -2.13 7.95
N HIS A 126 26.68 -2.52 7.79
CA HIS A 126 26.28 -3.93 7.85
C HIS A 126 26.16 -4.42 6.40
N PRO A 127 26.99 -5.36 5.95
CA PRO A 127 26.88 -5.91 4.60
C PRO A 127 25.73 -6.91 4.58
N CYS A 128 24.63 -6.58 3.91
CA CYS A 128 23.65 -7.57 3.50
C CYS A 128 24.21 -8.27 2.25
N GLN A 129 24.87 -9.41 2.43
CA GLN A 129 25.28 -10.28 1.33
C GLN A 129 24.03 -11.02 0.83
N LEU A 130 23.63 -10.79 -0.42
CA LEU A 130 22.73 -11.69 -1.13
C LEU A 130 23.55 -12.92 -1.59
N PRO A 131 23.06 -14.15 -1.44
CA PRO A 131 23.67 -15.30 -2.07
C PRO A 131 23.36 -15.30 -3.58
N ASP A 132 24.43 -15.29 -4.39
CA ASP A 132 24.37 -15.54 -5.83
C ASP A 132 23.82 -16.96 -6.07
N ARG A 133 22.58 -17.06 -6.55
CA ARG A 133 22.08 -18.24 -7.23
C ARG A 133 21.25 -17.81 -8.40
N PHE A 134 21.91 -17.49 -9.52
CA PHE A 134 21.47 -17.78 -10.89
C PHE A 134 22.64 -17.46 -11.84
N ALA A 135 23.56 -18.42 -11.97
CA ALA A 135 24.46 -18.54 -13.10
C ALA A 135 24.57 -20.04 -13.42
N GLY A 136 24.01 -20.43 -14.57
CA GLY A 136 23.92 -21.79 -15.05
C GLY A 136 22.89 -21.89 -16.15
#